data_AF-A0A3A9FBS9-F1
#
_entry.id   AF-A0A3A9FBS9-F1
#
_cell.length_a   1.000
_cell.length_b   1.000
_cell.length_c   1.000
_cell.angle_alpha   90.00
_cell.angle_beta   90.00
_cell.angle_gamma   90.00
#
_symmetry.space_group_name_H-M   'P 1'
#
loop_
_entity.id
_entity.type
_entity.pdbx_description
1 polymer ?
#
loop_
_entity_poly.entity_id
_entity_poly.type
_entity_poly.pdbx_seq_one_letter_code
_entity_poly.pdbx_strand_id
1 'polypeptide(L)'
;MERKRLEYFDLAKGIGILLVILGHITYISQPLRIWIFSFHMPLFFIISGMLIHYKREDSLNFRAILKRKTKKLLIPYLFFSILTIIADIFLLLLQVGNWEKIWQSCFYTFSFYGISTLWFLPALFFGENLFLFILKKFSKLQAIFFIFFLT
;
A
#
# COMPACT_ATOMS: atom_id res chain seq x y z
N MET A 1 -10.73 25.04 10.31
CA MET A 1 -10.49 25.00 8.85
C MET A 1 -11.20 23.78 8.29
N GLU A 2 -12.24 23.99 7.47
CA GLU A 2 -12.87 22.90 6.73
C GLU A 2 -11.82 22.14 5.91
N ARG A 3 -11.75 20.82 6.09
CA ARG A 3 -10.91 19.99 5.22
C ARG A 3 -11.58 19.93 3.86
N LYS A 4 -11.20 20.85 2.97
CA LYS A 4 -11.64 20.81 1.58
C LYS A 4 -11.17 19.48 0.97
N ARG A 5 -12.13 18.61 0.67
CA ARG A 5 -11.88 17.31 0.06
C ARG A 5 -11.50 17.57 -1.39
N LEU A 6 -10.37 17.03 -1.82
CA LEU A 6 -9.89 17.19 -3.19
C LEU A 6 -10.47 16.07 -4.04
N GLU A 7 -11.60 16.33 -4.68
CA GLU A 7 -12.37 15.35 -5.46
C GLU A 7 -11.53 14.66 -6.53
N TYR A 8 -10.61 15.39 -7.18
CA TYR A 8 -9.72 14.83 -8.20
C TYR A 8 -8.78 13.74 -7.65
N PHE A 9 -8.32 13.83 -6.39
CA PHE A 9 -7.50 12.77 -5.79
C PHE A 9 -8.32 11.53 -5.47
N ASP A 10 -9.61 11.68 -5.18
CA ASP A 10 -10.48 10.54 -4.93
C ASP A 10 -10.91 9.88 -6.24
N LEU A 11 -11.17 10.67 -7.29
CA LEU A 11 -11.39 10.16 -8.64
C LEU A 11 -10.16 9.38 -9.15
N ALA A 12 -8.96 9.95 -9.02
CA ALA A 12 -7.73 9.29 -9.46
C ALA A 12 -7.48 7.96 -8.73
N LYS A 13 -7.74 7.89 -7.41
CA LYS A 13 -7.68 6.62 -6.67
C LYS A 13 -8.76 5.65 -7.14
N GLY A 14 -9.97 6.13 -7.41
CA GLY A 14 -11.06 5.32 -7.93
C GLY A 14 -10.67 4.67 -9.26
N ILE A 15 -10.13 5.45 -10.19
CA ILE A 15 -9.58 4.95 -11.47
C ILE A 15 -8.46 3.94 -11.20
N GLY A 16 -7.53 4.24 -10.28
CA GLY A 16 -6.48 3.30 -9.88
C GLY A 16 -7.03 1.97 -9.37
N ILE A 17 -8.09 1.97 -8.57
CA ILE A 17 -8.73 0.75 -8.05
C ILE A 17 -9.39 -0.03 -9.18
N LEU A 18 -10.08 0.65 -10.11
CA LEU A 18 -10.65 0.01 -11.29
C LEU A 18 -9.57 -0.66 -12.16
N LEU A 19 -8.41 -0.01 -12.29
CA LEU A 19 -7.26 -0.59 -13.00
C LEU A 19 -6.68 -1.81 -12.28
N VAL A 20 -6.64 -1.82 -10.94
CA VAL A 20 -6.27 -3.02 -10.17
C VAL A 20 -7.21 -4.17 -10.50
N ILE A 21 -8.53 -3.92 -10.46
CA ILE A 21 -9.53 -4.94 -10.77
C ILE A 21 -9.32 -5.44 -12.20
N LEU A 22 -9.20 -4.53 -13.16
CA LEU A 22 -8.98 -4.83 -14.57
C LEU A 22 -7.73 -5.69 -14.78
N GLY A 23 -6.61 -5.35 -14.13
CA GLY A 23 -5.36 -6.11 -14.23
C GLY A 23 -5.42 -7.55 -13.70
N HIS A 24 -6.39 -7.87 -12.84
CA HIS A 24 -6.58 -9.23 -12.30
C HIS A 24 -7.59 -10.05 -13.11
N ILE A 25 -8.26 -9.47 -14.11
CA ILE A 25 -9.18 -10.20 -15.00
C ILE A 25 -8.35 -11.03 -15.99
N THR A 26 -8.58 -12.34 -15.99
CA THR A 26 -7.84 -13.33 -16.80
C THR A 26 -8.12 -13.25 -18.30
N TYR A 27 -9.19 -12.57 -18.71
CA TYR A 27 -9.63 -12.45 -20.12
C TYR A 27 -9.01 -11.28 -20.89
N ILE A 28 -8.08 -10.54 -20.29
CA ILE A 28 -7.45 -9.37 -20.93
C ILE A 28 -6.19 -9.78 -21.69
N SER A 29 -5.95 -9.12 -22.83
CA SER A 29 -4.74 -9.34 -23.62
C SER A 29 -3.48 -9.02 -22.81
N GLN A 30 -2.44 -9.84 -22.97
CA GLN A 30 -1.18 -9.68 -22.24
C GLN A 30 -0.54 -8.29 -22.39
N PRO A 31 -0.53 -7.64 -23.58
CA PRO A 31 0.01 -6.29 -23.72
C PRO A 31 -0.75 -5.26 -22.86
N LEU A 32 -2.08 -5.34 -22.83
CA LEU A 32 -2.89 -4.43 -22.03
C LEU A 32 -2.67 -4.66 -20.53
N ARG A 33 -2.52 -5.93 -20.12
CA ARG A 33 -2.17 -6.27 -18.74
C ARG A 33 -0.81 -5.68 -18.34
N ILE A 34 0.24 -5.88 -19.12
CA ILE A 34 1.57 -5.30 -18.85
C ILE A 34 1.49 -3.78 -18.76
N TRP A 35 0.75 -3.16 -19.67
CA TRP A 35 0.56 -1.71 -19.68
C TRP A 35 -0.14 -1.22 -18.41
N ILE A 36 -1.20 -1.88 -17.94
CA ILE A 36 -1.86 -1.53 -16.68
C ILE A 36 -0.92 -1.69 -15.48
N PHE A 37 -0.13 -2.76 -15.45
CA PHE A 37 0.79 -3.07 -14.34
C PHE A 37 1.93 -2.06 -14.21
N SER A 38 2.30 -1.36 -15.27
CA SER A 38 3.41 -0.40 -15.24
C SER A 38 3.12 0.86 -14.44
N PHE A 39 1.85 1.27 -14.29
CA PHE A 39 1.52 2.57 -13.69
C PHE A 39 0.47 2.54 -12.58
N HIS A 40 -0.40 1.53 -12.49
CA HIS A 40 -1.49 1.57 -11.49
C HIS A 40 -0.96 1.57 -10.04
N MET A 41 0.11 0.82 -9.73
CA MET A 41 0.73 0.85 -8.40
C MET A 41 1.51 2.17 -8.15
N PRO A 42 2.39 2.62 -9.06
CA PRO A 42 3.04 3.94 -8.94
C PRO A 42 2.06 5.10 -8.74
N LEU A 43 0.89 5.07 -9.38
CA LEU A 43 -0.14 6.09 -9.26
C LEU A 43 -0.53 6.32 -7.79
N PHE A 44 -0.74 5.26 -7.01
CA PHE A 44 -1.11 5.39 -5.60
C PHE A 44 0.01 5.99 -4.74
N PHE A 45 1.28 5.64 -5.02
CA PHE A 45 2.43 6.24 -4.35
C PHE A 45 2.54 7.74 -4.65
N ILE A 46 2.37 8.13 -5.92
CA ILE A 46 2.38 9.53 -6.36
C ILE A 46 1.27 10.32 -5.66
N ILE A 47 0.04 9.80 -5.67
CA ILE A 47 -1.09 10.43 -4.97
C ILE A 47 -0.83 10.55 -3.47
N SER A 48 -0.21 9.55 -2.85
CA SER A 48 0.12 9.62 -1.44
C SER A 48 1.17 10.69 -1.12
N GLY A 49 2.24 10.77 -1.92
CA GLY A 49 3.26 11.82 -1.81
C GLY A 49 2.67 13.23 -1.96
N MET A 50 1.78 13.42 -2.94
CA MET A 50 1.05 14.69 -3.10
C MET A 50 0.18 15.02 -1.89
N LEU A 51 -0.49 14.02 -1.30
CA LEU A 51 -1.32 14.22 -0.10
C LEU A 51 -0.48 14.55 1.14
N ILE A 52 0.72 14.00 1.27
CA ILE A 52 1.69 14.34 2.32
C ILE A 52 2.03 15.83 2.25
N HIS A 53 2.34 16.33 1.05
CA HIS A 53 2.65 17.74 0.83
C HIS A 53 1.42 18.64 1.07
N TYR A 54 0.27 18.29 0.48
CA TYR A 54 -0.96 19.08 0.60
C TYR A 54 -1.41 19.25 2.07
N LYS A 55 -1.28 18.19 2.87
CA LYS A 55 -1.64 18.21 4.30
C LYS A 55 -0.55 18.79 5.19
N ARG A 56 0.57 19.24 4.62
CA ARG A 56 1.76 19.72 5.34
C ARG A 56 2.20 18.77 6.45
N GLU A 57 2.19 17.47 6.17
CA GLU A 57 2.59 16.44 7.15
C GLU A 57 4.06 16.61 7.58
N ASP A 58 4.90 17.26 6.78
CA ASP A 58 6.25 17.66 7.13
C ASP A 58 6.33 18.54 8.40
N SER A 59 5.35 19.42 8.63
CA SER A 59 5.29 20.31 9.79
C SER A 59 4.69 19.68 11.06
N LEU A 60 4.04 18.51 10.94
CA LEU A 60 3.42 17.83 12.07
C LEU A 60 4.43 16.93 12.82
N ASN A 61 4.12 16.60 14.07
CA ASN A 61 4.91 15.65 14.85
C ASN A 61 4.91 14.27 14.17
N PHE A 62 6.10 13.71 13.91
CA PHE A 62 6.29 12.43 13.23
C PHE A 62 5.53 11.29 13.92
N ARG A 63 5.52 11.26 15.27
CA ARG A 63 4.82 10.21 16.04
C ARG A 63 3.31 10.24 15.82
N ALA A 64 2.72 11.43 15.69
CA ALA A 64 1.30 11.60 15.43
C ALA A 64 0.93 11.11 14.02
N ILE A 65 1.79 11.37 13.04
CA ILE A 65 1.61 10.90 11.66
C ILE A 65 1.74 9.39 11.58
N LEU A 66 2.78 8.83 12.20
CA LEU A 66 3.01 7.39 12.23
C LEU A 66 1.80 6.67 12.80
N LYS A 67 1.28 7.12 13.96
CA LYS A 67 0.07 6.55 14.57
C LYS A 67 -1.15 6.61 13.63
N ARG A 68 -1.34 7.73 12.92
CA ARG A 68 -2.44 7.88 11.95
C ARG A 68 -2.29 6.94 10.75
N LYS A 69 -1.08 6.82 10.19
CA LYS A 69 -0.80 5.95 9.04
C LYS A 69 -0.89 4.47 9.44
N THR A 70 -0.39 4.09 10.60
CA THR A 70 -0.56 2.74 11.17
C THR A 70 -2.03 2.38 11.29
N LYS A 71 -2.86 3.26 11.87
CA LYS A 71 -4.30 3.02 11.99
C LYS A 71 -4.99 2.88 10.64
N LYS A 72 -4.53 3.62 9.63
CA LYS A 72 -5.15 3.66 8.31
C LYS A 72 -4.70 2.52 7.38
N LEU A 73 -3.46 2.05 7.50
CA LEU A 73 -2.86 1.09 6.56
C LEU A 73 -2.61 -0.27 7.22
N LEU A 74 -1.94 -0.29 8.37
CA LEU A 74 -1.58 -1.54 9.05
C LEU A 74 -2.77 -2.24 9.72
N ILE A 75 -3.75 -1.50 10.23
CA ILE A 75 -4.94 -2.14 10.82
C ILE A 75 -5.76 -2.88 9.74
N PRO A 76 -6.15 -2.26 8.61
CA PRO A 76 -6.82 -3.00 7.53
C PRO A 76 -5.98 -4.17 7.01
N TYR A 77 -4.67 -3.98 6.85
CA TYR A 77 -3.76 -5.06 6.45
C TYR A 77 -3.86 -6.26 7.40
N LEU A 78 -3.67 -6.06 8.70
CA LEU A 78 -3.74 -7.14 9.68
C LEU A 78 -5.13 -7.78 9.74
N PHE A 79 -6.18 -6.96 9.64
CA PHE A 79 -7.55 -7.46 9.63
C PHE A 79 -7.81 -8.43 8.46
N PHE A 80 -7.45 -8.04 7.23
CA PHE A 80 -7.63 -8.90 6.06
C PHE A 80 -6.67 -10.10 6.07
N SER A 81 -5.45 -9.94 6.58
CA SER A 81 -4.52 -11.06 6.75
C SER A 81 -5.06 -12.11 7.72
N ILE A 82 -5.57 -11.68 8.88
CA ILE A 82 -6.21 -12.58 9.87
C ILE A 82 -7.43 -13.25 9.25
N LEU A 83 -8.28 -12.51 8.52
CA LEU A 83 -9.43 -13.08 7.84
C LEU A 83 -9.02 -14.16 6.83
N THR A 84 -7.91 -13.95 6.10
CA THR A 84 -7.37 -14.93 5.15
C THR A 84 -6.85 -16.18 5.86
N ILE A 85 -6.14 -16.02 6.97
CA ILE A 85 -5.66 -17.15 7.79
C ILE A 85 -6.84 -17.95 8.36
N ILE A 86 -7.88 -17.27 8.83
CA ILE A 86 -9.11 -17.93 9.31
C ILE A 86 -9.76 -18.74 8.17
N ALA A 87 -9.83 -18.17 6.97
CA ALA A 87 -10.36 -18.88 5.80
C ALA A 87 -9.49 -20.12 5.44
N ASP A 88 -8.17 -20.02 5.50
CA ASP A 88 -7.27 -21.16 5.27
C ASP A 88 -7.44 -22.25 6.35
N ILE A 89 -7.64 -21.88 7.62
CA ILE A 89 -7.98 -22.83 8.71
C ILE A 89 -9.32 -23.49 8.44
N PHE A 90 -10.34 -22.74 8.01
CA PHE A 90 -11.65 -23.30 7.68
C PHE A 90 -11.57 -24.31 6.53
N LEU A 91 -10.77 -24.04 5.49
CA LEU A 91 -10.52 -24.99 4.41
C LEU A 91 -9.79 -26.24 4.88
N LEU A 92 -8.87 -26.12 5.84
CA LEU A 92 -8.21 -27.27 6.47
C LEU A 92 -9.22 -28.14 7.23
N LEU A 93 -10.18 -27.54 7.96
CA LEU A 93 -11.23 -28.27 8.67
C LEU A 93 -12.16 -29.04 7.71
N LEU A 94 -12.37 -28.52 6.50
CA LEU A 94 -13.11 -29.20 5.43
C LEU A 94 -12.29 -30.29 4.69
N GLN A 95 -11.06 -30.56 5.12
CA GLN A 95 -10.13 -31.51 4.49
C GLN A 95 -9.74 -31.16 3.04
N VAL A 96 -9.92 -29.89 2.64
CA VAL A 96 -9.51 -29.37 1.32
C VAL A 96 -8.20 -28.57 1.43
N GLY A 97 -7.88 -28.05 2.61
CA GLY A 97 -6.71 -27.23 2.89
C GLY A 97 -5.44 -28.02 3.26
N ASN A 98 -4.31 -27.31 3.33
CA ASN A 98 -3.01 -27.86 3.73
C ASN A 98 -2.36 -26.97 4.80
N TRP A 99 -1.69 -27.60 5.77
CA TRP A 99 -0.97 -26.90 6.85
C TRP A 99 0.14 -25.98 6.34
N GLU A 100 0.82 -26.38 5.26
CA GLU A 100 1.86 -25.55 4.63
C GLU A 100 1.34 -24.17 4.22
N LYS A 101 0.11 -24.12 3.72
CA LYS A 101 -0.51 -22.87 3.26
C LYS A 101 -0.77 -21.91 4.43
N ILE A 102 -1.20 -22.43 5.57
CA ILE A 102 -1.42 -21.62 6.79
C ILE A 102 -0.08 -21.07 7.29
N TRP A 103 0.97 -21.90 7.32
CA TRP A 103 2.30 -21.46 7.70
C TRP A 103 2.83 -20.36 6.78
N GLN A 104 2.65 -20.53 5.47
CA GLN A 104 3.00 -19.53 4.46
C GLN A 104 2.21 -18.22 4.65
N SER A 105 0.89 -18.28 4.87
CA SER A 105 0.04 -17.13 5.14
C SER A 105 0.48 -16.37 6.41
N CYS A 106 0.84 -17.10 7.47
CA CYS A 106 1.42 -16.51 8.69
C CYS A 106 2.77 -15.83 8.43
N PHE A 107 3.67 -16.51 7.72
CA PHE A 107 4.98 -15.97 7.38
C PHE A 107 4.88 -14.71 6.52
N TYR A 108 4.03 -14.71 5.50
CA TYR A 108 3.79 -13.53 4.66
C TYR A 108 3.16 -12.36 5.41
N THR A 109 2.28 -12.66 6.37
CA THR A 109 1.69 -11.63 7.22
C THR A 109 2.73 -10.97 8.12
N PHE A 110 3.57 -11.77 8.78
CA PHE A 110 4.56 -11.29 9.74
C PHE A 110 5.78 -10.61 9.09
N SER A 111 6.23 -11.13 7.94
CA SER A 111 7.32 -10.53 7.15
C SER A 111 6.92 -9.23 6.44
N PHE A 112 5.65 -8.83 6.51
CA PHE A 112 5.07 -7.73 5.74
C PHE A 112 5.16 -7.92 4.22
N TYR A 113 5.42 -9.14 3.76
CA TYR A 113 5.32 -9.49 2.34
C TYR A 113 3.87 -9.34 1.85
N GLY A 114 2.91 -9.66 2.73
CA GLY A 114 1.48 -9.58 2.46
C GLY A 114 0.95 -10.76 1.65
N ILE A 115 -0.33 -11.09 1.88
CA ILE A 115 -1.00 -12.20 1.21
C ILE A 115 -1.74 -11.65 -0.01
N SER A 116 -1.48 -12.22 -1.20
CA SER A 116 -2.10 -11.76 -2.46
C SER A 116 -1.90 -10.26 -2.65
N THR A 117 -2.95 -9.47 -2.97
CA THR A 117 -2.88 -8.03 -3.20
C THR A 117 -2.59 -7.18 -1.95
N LEU A 118 -2.57 -7.77 -0.75
CA LEU A 118 -2.36 -7.04 0.51
C LEU A 118 -0.95 -6.47 0.65
N TRP A 119 0.04 -6.96 -0.11
CA TRP A 119 1.44 -6.49 -0.11
C TRP A 119 1.57 -4.97 -0.29
N PHE A 120 0.61 -4.36 -1.00
CA PHE A 120 0.62 -2.94 -1.31
C PHE A 120 0.48 -2.06 -0.05
N LEU A 121 -0.30 -2.50 0.95
CA LEU A 121 -0.54 -1.73 2.18
C LEU A 121 0.72 -1.52 3.02
N PRO A 122 1.51 -2.56 3.38
CA PRO A 122 2.77 -2.37 4.08
C PRO A 122 3.80 -1.65 3.20
N ALA A 123 3.87 -1.94 1.90
CA ALA A 123 4.77 -1.24 0.98
C ALA A 123 4.52 0.28 0.97
N LEU A 124 3.24 0.69 0.87
CA LEU A 124 2.84 2.09 0.94
C LEU A 124 3.14 2.68 2.33
N PHE A 125 2.89 1.94 3.40
CA PHE A 125 3.19 2.40 4.76
C PHE A 125 4.70 2.69 4.94
N PHE A 126 5.57 1.75 4.59
CA PHE A 126 7.01 1.94 4.72
C PHE A 126 7.52 3.03 3.78
N GLY A 127 7.04 3.06 2.52
CA GLY A 127 7.39 4.10 1.55
C GLY A 127 7.01 5.51 2.02
N GLU A 128 5.79 5.70 2.52
CA GLU A 128 5.34 7.01 3.05
C GLU A 128 6.18 7.47 4.25
N ASN A 129 6.49 6.55 5.17
CA ASN A 129 7.28 6.88 6.36
C ASN A 129 8.75 7.17 6.02
N LEU A 130 9.34 6.41 5.10
CA LEU A 130 10.68 6.66 4.59
C LEU A 130 10.75 8.02 3.89
N PHE A 131 9.78 8.32 3.02
CA PHE A 131 9.70 9.60 2.33
C PHE A 131 9.59 10.78 3.30
N LEU A 132 8.71 10.68 4.31
CA LEU A 132 8.59 11.69 5.36
C LEU A 132 9.86 11.86 6.19
N PHE A 133 10.54 10.76 6.50
CA PHE A 133 11.80 10.79 7.22
C PHE A 133 12.87 11.53 6.43
N ILE A 134 12.98 11.27 5.12
CA ILE A 134 13.90 11.96 4.21
C ILE A 134 13.59 13.46 4.18
N LEU A 135 12.33 13.86 3.99
CA LEU A 135 11.92 15.26 3.94
C LEU A 135 12.19 16.03 5.24
N LYS A 136 12.09 15.37 6.39
CA LYS A 136 12.35 16.00 7.69
C LYS A 136 13.85 16.11 8.00
N LYS A 137 14.68 15.19 7.50
CA LYS A 137 16.10 15.08 7.84
C LYS A 137 17.02 15.80 6.85
N PHE A 138 16.65 15.88 5.58
CA PHE A 138 17.51 16.38 4.51
C PHE A 138 16.94 17.63 3.85
N SER A 139 17.81 18.49 3.35
CA SER A 139 17.42 19.59 2.45
C SER A 139 16.83 19.03 1.15
N LYS A 140 16.01 19.80 0.43
CA LYS A 140 15.35 19.35 -0.81
C LYS A 140 16.33 18.75 -1.83
N LEU A 141 17.51 19.34 -2.01
CA LEU A 141 18.51 18.87 -2.96
C LEU A 141 19.10 17.51 -2.54
N GLN A 142 19.39 17.34 -1.25
CA GLN A 142 19.89 16.08 -0.69
C GLN A 142 18.83 14.97 -0.71
N ALA A 143 17.56 15.32 -0.49
CA ALA A 143 16.45 14.38 -0.62
C ALA A 143 16.32 13.86 -2.06
N ILE A 144 16.41 14.74 -3.06
CA ILE A 144 16.37 14.35 -4.49
C ILE A 144 17.55 13.42 -4.81
N PHE A 145 18.76 13.76 -4.37
CA PHE A 145 19.94 12.94 -4.60
C PHE A 145 19.85 11.56 -3.92
N PHE A 146 19.36 11.52 -2.68
CA PHE A 146 19.17 10.27 -1.94
C PHE A 146 18.12 9.36 -2.58
N ILE A 147 17.02 9.93 -3.08
CA ILE A 147 15.98 9.18 -3.81
C ILE A 147 16.57 8.62 -5.13
N PHE A 148 17.34 9.41 -5.86
CA PHE A 148 17.98 8.96 -7.11
C PHE A 148 18.90 7.74 -6.89
N PHE A 149 19.64 7.69 -5.77
CA PHE A 149 20.48 6.54 -5.43
C PHE A 149 19.72 5.30 -4.95
N LEU A 150 18.46 5.45 -4.58
CA LEU A 150 17.60 4.39 -4.03
C LEU A 150 16.74 3.71 -5.10
N THR A 151 16.69 4.26 -6.32
CA THR A 151 15.88 3.79 -7.45
C THR A 151 16.75 3.06 -8.45
#